data_AF-A0A1M6P353-F1
#
_entry.id   AF-A0A1M6P353-F1
#
_cell.length_a   1.000
_cell.length_b   1.000
_cell.length_c   1.000
_cell.angle_alpha   90.00
_cell.angle_beta   90.00
_cell.angle_gamma   90.00
#
_symmetry.space_group_name_H-M   'P 1'
#
loop_
_entity.id
_entity.type
_entity.pdbx_description
1 polymer ?
#
loop_
_entity_poly.entity_id
_entity_poly.type
_entity_poly.pdbx_seq_one_letter_code
_entity_poly.pdbx_strand_id
1 'polypeptide(L)'
;MKFMYYFSLALLLTGVRCRSHAPWLSWGEGGGFTGAQHGYTVYTNGTVEAWAQRPGQARHLQRRWKLNASQQQFLETVYQQLQGLPAYTSPANYTRFIVLYASRDTLRWAWGVADTHATARALQTLYETLNQKLQRP
;
A
#
# COMPACT_ATOMS: atom_id res chain seq x y z
N MET A 1 -44.11 -35.53 34.08
CA MET A 1 -43.06 -35.28 35.10
C MET A 1 -41.69 -35.60 34.54
N LYS A 2 -40.87 -34.58 34.23
CA LYS A 2 -39.44 -34.45 34.57
C LYS A 2 -38.90 -33.14 33.98
N PHE A 3 -38.44 -32.26 34.86
CA PHE A 3 -37.71 -31.02 34.59
C PHE A 3 -36.25 -31.33 34.20
N MET A 4 -35.65 -30.51 33.33
CA MET A 4 -34.31 -29.88 33.46
C MET A 4 -33.94 -29.21 32.11
N TYR A 5 -33.89 -27.88 31.95
CA TYR A 5 -32.98 -26.82 32.45
C TYR A 5 -31.56 -26.78 31.83
N TYR A 6 -31.25 -25.58 31.29
CA TYR A 6 -29.94 -24.96 31.04
C TYR A 6 -29.12 -25.44 29.81
N PHE A 7 -28.34 -24.62 29.09
CA PHE A 7 -27.74 -23.31 29.38
C PHE A 7 -27.47 -22.60 28.03
N SER A 8 -27.81 -21.32 27.93
CA SER A 8 -27.42 -20.46 26.82
C SER A 8 -25.90 -20.30 26.73
N LEU A 9 -25.31 -20.48 25.55
CA LEU A 9 -23.96 -20.03 25.27
C LEU A 9 -23.95 -19.21 23.97
N ALA A 10 -24.40 -17.96 24.07
CA ALA A 10 -24.15 -16.96 23.05
C ALA A 10 -22.67 -16.56 23.15
N LEU A 11 -21.83 -17.22 22.36
CA LEU A 11 -20.42 -16.87 22.22
C LEU A 11 -20.33 -15.54 21.45
N LEU A 12 -20.43 -14.43 22.17
CA LEU A 12 -20.04 -13.11 21.68
C LEU A 12 -18.53 -13.11 21.51
N LEU A 13 -18.07 -13.59 20.34
CA LEU A 13 -16.75 -13.30 19.81
C LEU A 13 -16.71 -11.80 19.48
N THR A 14 -16.54 -10.97 20.49
CA THR A 14 -15.99 -9.63 20.31
C THR A 14 -14.54 -9.81 19.90
N GLY A 15 -14.35 -10.14 18.62
CA GLY A 15 -13.05 -10.07 17.98
C GLY A 15 -12.56 -8.64 18.18
N VAL A 16 -11.67 -8.47 19.15
CA VAL A 16 -10.79 -7.32 19.22
C VAL A 16 -10.09 -7.34 17.87
N ARG A 17 -10.60 -6.55 16.91
CA ARG A 17 -9.90 -6.24 15.67
C ARG A 17 -8.62 -5.58 16.14
N CYS A 18 -7.59 -6.39 16.38
CA CYS A 18 -6.22 -5.94 16.45
C CYS A 18 -6.03 -5.23 15.11
N ARG A 19 -6.13 -3.89 15.12
CA ARG A 19 -5.97 -3.09 13.92
C ARG A 19 -4.53 -3.31 13.51
N SER A 20 -4.32 -4.27 12.62
CA SER A 20 -2.98 -4.59 12.15
C SER A 20 -2.36 -3.30 11.64
N HIS A 21 -1.14 -3.03 12.07
CA HIS A 21 -0.33 -1.93 11.53
C HIS A 21 0.60 -2.50 10.45
N ALA A 22 0.08 -3.44 9.66
CA ALA A 22 0.81 -4.05 8.58
C ALA A 22 0.80 -3.09 7.38
N PRO A 23 1.93 -2.90 6.68
CA PRO A 23 1.91 -2.15 5.42
C PRO A 23 1.01 -2.89 4.44
N TRP A 24 0.28 -2.13 3.62
CA TRP A 24 -0.67 -2.68 2.66
C TRP A 24 -0.28 -2.34 1.23
N LEU A 25 0.10 -1.08 1.00
CA LEU A 25 0.63 -0.60 -0.28
C LEU A 25 1.70 0.47 -0.01
N SER A 26 2.81 0.44 -0.74
CA SER A 26 3.74 1.56 -0.82
C SER A 26 3.91 2.00 -2.27
N TRP A 27 4.09 3.29 -2.50
CA TRP A 27 4.47 3.83 -3.80
C TRP A 27 5.40 5.02 -3.62
N GLY A 28 6.24 5.28 -4.61
CA GLY A 28 7.18 6.39 -4.54
C GLY A 28 8.12 6.43 -5.71
N GLU A 29 9.14 7.26 -5.59
CA GLU A 29 10.13 7.47 -6.62
C GLU A 29 11.48 7.86 -6.04
N GLY A 30 12.51 7.68 -6.85
CA GLY A 30 13.87 8.04 -6.52
C GLY A 30 14.89 7.02 -7.03
N GLY A 31 16.06 7.07 -6.42
CA GLY A 31 17.26 6.45 -6.95
C GLY A 31 18.09 7.47 -7.75
N GLY A 32 18.71 7.01 -8.83
CA GLY A 32 19.59 7.81 -9.66
C GLY A 32 20.89 8.15 -8.96
N PHE A 33 21.54 9.22 -9.42
CA PHE A 33 22.84 9.64 -8.91
C PHE A 33 22.84 9.92 -7.39
N THR A 34 21.75 10.46 -6.85
CA THR A 34 21.68 10.78 -5.42
C THR A 34 21.31 9.58 -4.56
N GLY A 35 20.78 8.50 -5.15
CA GLY A 35 20.22 7.34 -4.46
C GLY A 35 19.10 7.66 -3.46
N ALA A 36 18.62 8.91 -3.42
CA ALA A 36 17.58 9.35 -2.50
C ALA A 36 16.22 8.87 -3.00
N GLN A 37 15.35 8.48 -2.07
CA GLN A 37 14.01 8.01 -2.34
C GLN A 37 13.00 8.75 -1.48
N HIS A 38 11.79 8.87 -1.97
CA HIS A 38 10.65 9.31 -1.17
C HIS A 38 9.40 8.58 -1.65
N GLY A 39 8.37 8.59 -0.81
CA GLY A 39 7.14 7.92 -1.13
C GLY A 39 6.17 7.88 0.02
N TYR A 40 5.23 6.97 -0.11
CA TYR A 40 4.10 6.80 0.77
C TYR A 40 3.93 5.33 1.12
N THR A 41 3.42 5.07 2.31
CA THR A 41 2.96 3.75 2.73
C THR A 41 1.58 3.88 3.34
N VAL A 42 0.61 3.17 2.78
CA VAL A 42 -0.70 2.96 3.42
C VAL A 42 -0.65 1.66 4.21
N TYR A 43 -1.13 1.71 5.44
CA TYR A 43 -1.27 0.56 6.33
C TYR A 43 -2.71 0.04 6.32
N THR A 44 -2.89 -1.23 6.68
CA THR A 44 -4.20 -1.92 6.71
C THR A 44 -5.25 -1.25 7.60
N ASN A 45 -4.83 -0.39 8.53
CA ASN A 45 -5.73 0.42 9.37
C ASN A 45 -6.12 1.78 8.74
N GLY A 46 -5.77 2.03 7.47
CA GLY A 46 -6.02 3.26 6.73
C GLY A 46 -5.11 4.44 7.08
N THR A 47 -4.07 4.23 7.89
CA THR A 47 -3.00 5.25 8.08
C THR A 47 -2.18 5.36 6.82
N VAL A 48 -1.87 6.58 6.39
CA VAL A 48 -0.86 6.85 5.37
C VAL A 48 0.32 7.57 5.99
N GLU A 49 1.53 7.16 5.61
CA GLU A 49 2.78 7.81 5.99
C GLU A 49 3.51 8.27 4.73
N ALA A 50 3.84 9.56 4.67
CA ALA A 50 4.81 10.10 3.73
C ALA A 50 6.21 9.97 4.33
N TRP A 51 7.17 9.50 3.55
CA TRP A 51 8.53 9.27 4.01
C TRP A 51 9.56 9.68 2.95
N ALA A 52 10.77 10.01 3.43
CA ALA A 52 11.94 10.23 2.60
C ALA A 52 13.12 9.40 3.15
N GLN A 53 14.06 9.04 2.29
CA GLN A 53 15.20 8.21 2.62
C GLN A 53 16.41 8.63 1.80
N ARG A 54 17.54 8.89 2.46
CA ARG A 54 18.84 9.09 1.81
C ARG A 54 19.60 7.77 1.73
N PRO A 55 20.58 7.62 0.82
CA PRO A 55 21.43 6.43 0.77
C PRO A 55 22.07 6.14 2.12
N GLY A 56 22.04 4.88 2.54
CA GLY A 56 22.62 4.45 3.83
C GLY A 56 21.88 4.93 5.07
N GLN A 57 20.75 5.66 4.94
CA GLN A 57 19.94 6.11 6.06
C GLN A 57 18.62 5.33 6.15
N ALA A 58 18.09 5.25 7.37
CA ALA A 58 16.74 4.77 7.61
C ALA A 58 15.69 5.73 7.01
N ARG A 59 14.47 5.22 6.78
CA ARG A 59 13.34 6.05 6.35
C ARG A 59 13.00 7.08 7.42
N HIS A 60 12.87 8.33 7.00
CA HIS A 60 12.42 9.45 7.82
C HIS A 60 10.96 9.75 7.52
N LEU A 61 10.10 9.65 8.53
CA LEU A 61 8.68 10.01 8.44
C LEU A 61 8.54 11.53 8.29
N GLN A 62 7.86 11.98 7.24
CA GLN A 62 7.60 13.39 6.99
C GLN A 62 6.20 13.81 7.46
N ARG A 63 5.19 12.97 7.21
CA ARG A 63 3.80 13.28 7.53
C ARG A 63 2.97 12.02 7.68
N ARG A 64 1.91 12.09 8.49
CA ARG A 64 0.94 11.01 8.69
C ARG A 64 -0.50 11.52 8.65
N TRP A 65 -1.41 10.79 8.02
CA TRP A 65 -2.85 11.08 8.01
C TRP A 65 -3.68 9.80 7.91
N LYS A 66 -5.01 9.94 7.95
CA LYS A 66 -5.96 8.84 7.78
C LYS A 66 -6.72 8.98 6.48
N LEU A 67 -6.91 7.86 5.79
CA LEU A 67 -7.79 7.79 4.63
C LEU A 67 -9.25 7.92 5.05
N ASN A 68 -10.00 8.75 4.33
CA ASN A 68 -11.46 8.77 4.40
C ASN A 68 -12.08 7.57 3.64
N ALA A 69 -13.40 7.40 3.72
CA ALA A 69 -14.08 6.24 3.15
C ALA A 69 -13.91 6.11 1.62
N SER A 70 -13.96 7.22 0.88
CA SER A 70 -13.81 7.17 -0.59
C SER A 70 -12.38 6.84 -1.00
N GLN A 71 -11.39 7.31 -0.24
CA GLN A 71 -9.99 6.95 -0.43
C GLN A 71 -9.70 5.48 -0.11
N GLN A 72 -10.34 4.93 0.93
CA GLN A 72 -10.24 3.51 1.27
C GLN A 72 -10.81 2.64 0.15
N GLN A 73 -12.01 2.96 -0.34
CA GLN A 73 -12.63 2.23 -1.45
C GLN A 73 -11.79 2.31 -2.73
N PHE A 74 -11.24 3.48 -3.05
CA PHE A 74 -10.32 3.62 -4.17
C PHE A 74 -9.08 2.73 -4.01
N LEU A 75 -8.50 2.68 -2.81
CA LEU A 75 -7.32 1.86 -2.54
C LEU A 75 -7.61 0.37 -2.65
N GLU A 76 -8.79 -0.10 -2.23
CA GLU A 76 -9.24 -1.48 -2.46
C GLU A 76 -9.28 -1.83 -3.95
N THR A 77 -9.83 -0.94 -4.79
CA THR A 77 -9.84 -1.13 -6.25
C THR A 77 -8.43 -1.21 -6.83
N VAL A 78 -7.52 -0.31 -6.41
CA VAL A 78 -6.12 -0.36 -6.83
C VAL A 78 -5.45 -1.66 -6.39
N TYR A 79 -5.71 -2.11 -5.16
CA TYR A 79 -5.15 -3.35 -4.64
C TYR A 79 -5.55 -4.55 -5.50
N GLN A 80 -6.82 -4.68 -5.87
CA GLN A 80 -7.31 -5.75 -6.76
C GLN A 80 -6.69 -5.66 -8.16
N GLN A 81 -6.59 -4.45 -8.72
CA GLN A 81 -5.99 -4.24 -10.04
C GLN A 81 -4.51 -4.68 -10.06
N LEU A 82 -3.74 -4.35 -9.03
CA LEU A 82 -2.32 -4.71 -8.91
C LEU A 82 -2.11 -6.23 -8.82
N GLN A 83 -3.00 -6.97 -8.15
CA GLN A 83 -2.90 -8.44 -8.06
C GLN A 83 -2.99 -9.14 -9.42
N GLY A 84 -3.66 -8.53 -10.40
CA GLY A 84 -3.77 -9.04 -11.76
C GLY A 84 -2.65 -8.60 -12.71
N LEU A 85 -1.75 -7.70 -12.29
CA LEU A 85 -0.68 -7.22 -13.16
C LEU A 85 0.48 -8.22 -13.23
N PRO A 86 1.10 -8.40 -14.41
CA PRO A 86 2.31 -9.19 -14.53
C PRO A 86 3.45 -8.54 -13.75
N ALA A 87 4.39 -9.36 -13.26
CA ALA A 87 5.64 -8.87 -12.69
C ALA A 87 6.37 -7.99 -13.72
N TYR A 88 6.91 -6.85 -13.27
CA TYR A 88 7.61 -5.93 -14.15
C TYR A 88 8.66 -5.13 -13.38
N THR A 89 9.90 -5.17 -13.85
CA THR A 89 11.00 -4.36 -13.32
C THR A 89 11.90 -3.95 -14.47
N SER A 90 12.09 -2.65 -14.63
CA SER A 90 12.94 -2.05 -15.65
C SER A 90 14.17 -1.41 -14.98
N PRO A 91 15.40 -1.68 -15.45
CA PRO A 91 16.60 -1.04 -14.95
C PRO A 91 16.62 0.42 -15.45
N ALA A 92 16.22 1.35 -14.60
CA ALA A 92 16.29 2.78 -14.89
C ALA A 92 17.15 3.49 -13.84
N ASN A 93 17.84 4.56 -14.26
CA ASN A 93 18.61 5.40 -13.34
C ASN A 93 17.67 6.01 -12.30
N TYR A 94 16.59 6.66 -12.74
CA TYR A 94 15.54 7.17 -11.86
C TYR A 94 14.31 6.29 -11.99
N THR A 95 13.84 5.74 -10.86
CA THR A 95 12.75 4.76 -10.84
C THR A 95 11.55 5.26 -10.06
N ARG A 96 10.36 4.97 -10.59
CA ARG A 96 9.12 4.90 -9.83
C ARG A 96 8.88 3.47 -9.40
N PHE A 97 8.18 3.29 -8.29
CA PHE A 97 7.83 1.96 -7.82
C PHE A 97 6.45 1.92 -7.16
N ILE A 98 5.87 0.72 -7.18
CA ILE A 98 4.73 0.32 -6.36
C ILE A 98 5.09 -1.02 -5.70
N VAL A 99 4.76 -1.16 -4.42
CA VAL A 99 4.93 -2.38 -3.63
C VAL A 99 3.59 -2.76 -3.02
N LEU A 100 3.13 -3.96 -3.31
CA LEU A 100 1.95 -4.58 -2.72
C LEU A 100 2.39 -5.57 -1.63
N TYR A 101 1.84 -5.43 -0.43
CA TYR A 101 2.10 -6.35 0.68
C TYR A 101 0.91 -7.29 0.83
N ALA A 102 0.99 -8.47 0.21
CA ALA A 102 0.01 -9.53 0.39
C ALA A 102 0.31 -10.36 1.65
N SER A 103 -0.65 -11.16 2.09
CA SER A 103 -0.53 -11.95 3.33
C SER A 103 0.61 -12.97 3.33
N ARG A 104 1.08 -13.38 2.14
CA ARG A 104 2.15 -14.38 1.97
C ARG A 104 3.27 -13.92 1.03
N ASP A 105 3.13 -12.76 0.40
CA ASP A 105 4.07 -12.32 -0.64
C ASP A 105 4.17 -10.80 -0.69
N THR A 106 5.29 -10.30 -1.24
CA THR A 106 5.50 -8.88 -1.52
C THR A 106 5.78 -8.72 -3.01
N LEU A 107 4.80 -8.15 -3.72
CA LEU A 107 4.95 -7.86 -5.15
C LEU A 107 5.54 -6.46 -5.31
N ARG A 108 6.55 -6.32 -6.14
CA ARG A 108 7.20 -5.03 -6.44
C ARG A 108 7.27 -4.81 -7.93
N TRP A 109 6.81 -3.63 -8.34
CA TRP A 109 7.03 -3.10 -9.67
C TRP A 109 7.91 -1.88 -9.62
N ALA A 110 8.85 -1.79 -10.56
CA ALA A 110 9.71 -0.61 -10.72
C ALA A 110 9.91 -0.28 -12.19
N TRP A 111 9.83 0.99 -12.56
CA TRP A 111 9.94 1.43 -13.95
C TRP A 111 10.60 2.80 -14.06
N GLY A 112 11.19 3.08 -15.23
CA GLY A 112 11.68 4.41 -15.57
C GLY A 112 10.55 5.33 -15.99
N VAL A 113 10.69 6.64 -15.76
CA VAL A 113 9.65 7.63 -16.12
C VAL A 113 9.39 7.69 -17.63
N ALA A 114 10.42 7.42 -18.45
CA ALA A 114 10.32 7.39 -19.91
C ALA A 114 10.02 5.98 -20.48
N ASP A 115 9.65 5.03 -19.63
CA ASP A 115 9.41 3.65 -20.05
C ASP A 115 8.11 3.54 -20.87
N THR A 116 8.21 2.92 -22.04
CA THR A 116 7.11 2.82 -23.00
C THR A 116 6.41 1.46 -23.00
N HIS A 117 6.90 0.50 -22.20
CA HIS A 117 6.27 -0.81 -22.07
C HIS A 117 4.82 -0.66 -21.57
N ALA A 118 3.89 -1.47 -22.10
CA ALA A 118 2.46 -1.35 -21.79
C ALA A 118 2.20 -1.43 -20.27
N THR A 119 2.83 -2.38 -19.58
CA THR A 119 2.77 -2.49 -18.11
C THR A 119 3.30 -1.25 -17.39
N ALA A 120 4.42 -0.69 -17.86
CA ALA A 120 4.99 0.52 -17.27
C ALA A 120 4.05 1.72 -17.41
N ARG A 121 3.39 1.88 -18.57
CA ARG A 121 2.37 2.92 -18.79
C ARG A 121 1.17 2.76 -17.87
N ALA A 122 0.67 1.54 -17.68
CA ALA A 122 -0.42 1.27 -16.75
C ALA A 122 -0.03 1.59 -15.29
N LEU A 123 1.18 1.19 -14.87
CA LEU A 123 1.73 1.51 -13.55
C LEU A 123 1.94 3.02 -13.37
N GLN A 124 2.36 3.73 -14.42
CA GLN A 124 2.52 5.17 -14.44
C GLN A 124 1.19 5.88 -14.18
N THR A 125 0.12 5.49 -14.88
CA THR A 125 -1.23 6.04 -14.65
C THR A 125 -1.73 5.75 -13.23
N LEU A 126 -1.50 4.54 -12.70
CA LEU A 126 -1.86 4.20 -11.32
C LEU A 126 -1.09 5.05 -10.31
N TYR A 127 0.21 5.22 -10.49
CA TYR A 127 1.07 6.04 -9.64
C TYR A 127 0.60 7.50 -9.58
N GLU A 128 0.28 8.10 -10.72
CA GLU A 128 -0.27 9.46 -10.79
C GLU A 128 -1.62 9.57 -10.09
N THR A 129 -2.50 8.59 -10.29
CA THR A 129 -3.82 8.55 -9.66
C THR A 129 -3.72 8.39 -8.14
N LEU A 130 -2.80 7.54 -7.65
CA LEU A 130 -2.49 7.39 -6.23
C LEU A 130 -2.04 8.74 -5.64
N ASN A 131 -1.13 9.43 -6.33
CA ASN A 131 -0.64 10.73 -5.89
C ASN A 131 -1.76 11.78 -5.83
N GLN A 132 -2.64 11.81 -6.83
CA GLN A 132 -3.76 12.74 -6.89
C GLN A 132 -4.79 12.49 -5.78
N LYS A 133 -5.14 11.23 -5.51
CA LYS A 133 -6.25 10.87 -4.61
C LYS A 133 -5.85 10.69 -3.16
N LEU A 134 -4.61 10.28 -2.88
CA LEU A 134 -4.21 9.85 -1.53
C LEU A 134 -3.27 10.81 -0.82
N GLN A 135 -2.56 11.72 -1.51
CA GLN A 135 -1.63 12.65 -0.86
C GLN A 135 -2.30 13.79 -0.08
N ARG A 136 -3.60 14.00 -0.28
CA ARG A 136 -4.37 15.04 0.42
C ARG A 136 -5.32 14.37 1.43
N PRO A 137 -5.38 14.87 2.68
CA PRO A 137 -6.37 14.39 3.65
C PRO A 137 -7.81 14.65 3.20
#